data_AF-A0A5N6Z2J1-F1
#
_entry.id   AF-A0A5N6Z2J1-F1
#
_cell.length_a   1.000
_cell.length_b   1.000
_cell.length_c   1.000
_cell.angle_alpha   90.00
_cell.angle_beta   90.00
_cell.angle_gamma   90.00
#
_symmetry.space_group_name_H-M   'P 1'
#
loop_
_entity.id
_entity.type
_entity.pdbx_description
1 polymer ?
#
loop_
_entity_poly.entity_id
_entity_poly.type
_entity_poly.pdbx_seq_one_letter_code
_entity_poly.pdbx_strand_id
1 'polypeptide(L)'
;MRQSRRGWLRMWISLLVAKPRSSSTPYSSLEAQATSPVISLSTLCASSESLEQVRAQLLALLLHVTTRLLPDYVPIIYPIYRVVPYSQPSGSGSSSKHTGLIPPSPPRAFLSGNLHTGLFSLLKGSGNYSVYTRDPLPGLRIHRFDNPPHAKHLFRGRDSLVDSSDSPNSASDPLPAGFRFTDKEGQIGVLSHQYDLIRVRTSIPRSGETLAKLPGVTIYPDWEIQLQPCQPDSSNAASGSGDQSPLGEMSIAWAFLGIDGGLATLHVEPEYRRQGLACYVSREAMRRGMAEDGI
;
A
#
# COMPACT_ATOMS: atom_id res chain seq x y z
N MET A 1 -23.53 -8.69 36.17
CA MET A 1 -22.59 -7.57 36.33
C MET A 1 -21.41 -7.76 35.37
N ARG A 2 -21.34 -7.02 34.26
CA ARG A 2 -20.13 -6.95 33.44
C ARG A 2 -19.18 -5.96 34.13
N GLN A 3 -18.04 -6.44 34.64
CA GLN A 3 -16.96 -5.55 35.05
C GLN A 3 -16.69 -4.53 33.94
N SER A 4 -16.71 -3.24 34.27
CA SER A 4 -16.19 -2.19 33.39
C SER A 4 -14.70 -2.50 33.16
N ARG A 5 -14.39 -3.15 32.03
CA ARG A 5 -13.01 -3.47 31.67
C ARG A 5 -12.33 -2.16 31.33
N ARG A 6 -11.43 -1.69 32.20
CA ARG A 6 -10.56 -0.53 31.93
C ARG A 6 -9.91 -0.69 30.57
N GLY A 7 -9.90 0.39 29.79
CA GLY A 7 -9.22 0.41 28.49
C GLY A 7 -7.74 0.10 28.65
N TRP A 8 -7.20 -0.75 27.78
CA TRP A 8 -5.77 -1.02 27.70
C TRP A 8 -5.21 -0.72 26.32
N LEU A 9 -3.92 -0.39 26.28
CA LEU A 9 -3.15 -0.12 25.08
C LEU A 9 -1.88 -0.98 25.08
N ARG A 10 -1.55 -1.55 23.92
CA ARG A 10 -0.28 -2.26 23.66
C ARG A 10 0.32 -1.73 22.36
N MET A 11 1.63 -1.78 22.22
CA MET A 11 2.27 -1.43 20.95
C MET A 11 3.39 -2.41 20.64
N TRP A 12 3.34 -2.96 19.44
CA TRP A 12 4.45 -3.73 18.89
C TRP A 12 5.41 -2.78 18.17
N ILE A 13 6.71 -2.93 18.40
CA ILE A 13 7.74 -2.04 17.84
C ILE A 13 8.74 -2.91 17.09
N SER A 14 8.91 -2.64 15.80
CA SER A 14 9.93 -3.25 14.97
C SER A 14 11.04 -2.24 14.70
N LEU A 15 12.21 -2.50 15.29
CA LEU A 15 13.42 -1.72 15.08
C LEU A 15 14.26 -2.43 14.01
N LEU A 16 13.88 -2.30 12.74
CA LEU A 16 14.53 -2.99 11.62
C LEU A 16 15.88 -2.34 11.29
N VAL A 17 16.99 -3.02 11.59
CA VAL A 17 18.36 -2.54 11.28
C VAL A 17 18.59 -2.37 9.77
N ALA A 18 17.97 -3.21 8.93
CA ALA A 18 18.20 -3.23 7.48
C ALA A 18 17.35 -2.24 6.66
N LYS A 19 16.43 -1.48 7.28
CA LYS A 19 15.66 -0.42 6.63
C LYS A 19 15.75 0.84 7.48
N PRO A 20 15.92 2.05 6.92
CA PRO A 20 15.97 3.29 7.69
C PRO A 20 14.58 3.69 8.22
N ARG A 21 13.77 2.74 8.70
CA ARG A 21 12.41 2.97 9.20
C ARG A 21 12.12 2.00 10.34
N SER A 22 12.06 2.55 11.55
CA SER A 22 11.40 1.90 12.67
C SER A 22 9.89 1.95 12.45
N SER A 23 9.22 0.81 12.53
CA SER A 23 7.76 0.71 12.47
C SER A 23 7.18 0.40 13.84
N SER A 24 5.99 0.93 14.11
CA SER A 24 5.21 0.57 15.28
C SER A 24 3.76 0.27 14.91
N THR A 25 3.14 -0.61 15.69
CA THR A 25 1.73 -0.97 15.53
C THR A 25 1.07 -0.96 16.91
N PRO A 26 0.44 0.15 17.31
CA PRO A 26 -0.38 0.22 18.52
C PRO A 26 -1.72 -0.50 18.34
N TYR A 27 -2.21 -1.07 19.43
CA TYR A 27 -3.49 -1.75 19.57
C TYR A 27 -4.17 -1.30 20.86
N SER A 28 -5.42 -0.89 20.77
CA SER A 28 -6.24 -0.57 21.94
C SER A 28 -7.43 -1.52 22.08
N SER A 29 -7.77 -1.87 23.31
CA SER A 29 -9.00 -2.62 23.60
C SER A 29 -10.28 -1.91 23.16
N LEU A 30 -10.22 -0.58 22.95
CA LEU A 30 -11.36 0.20 22.48
C LEU A 30 -11.62 0.05 20.98
N GLU A 31 -10.64 -0.42 20.20
CA GLU A 31 -10.85 -0.71 18.77
C GLU A 31 -11.93 -1.78 18.56
N ALA A 32 -12.09 -2.70 19.51
CA ALA A 32 -13.13 -3.72 19.50
C ALA A 32 -14.57 -3.16 19.63
N GLN A 33 -14.71 -1.91 20.09
CA GLN A 33 -16.00 -1.23 20.24
C GLN A 33 -16.14 -0.07 19.24
N ALA A 34 -15.24 0.03 18.26
CA ALA A 34 -15.28 1.10 17.29
C ALA A 34 -16.47 0.93 16.33
N THR A 35 -17.02 2.05 15.88
CA THR A 35 -18.07 2.09 14.87
C THR A 35 -17.55 2.80 13.62
N SER A 36 -17.99 2.35 12.45
CA SER A 36 -17.62 2.92 11.16
C SER A 36 -18.81 3.67 10.56
N PRO A 37 -19.04 4.95 10.89
CA PRO A 37 -20.16 5.73 10.34
C PRO A 37 -20.07 5.95 8.83
N VAL A 38 -18.87 5.82 8.24
CA VAL A 38 -18.60 5.88 6.79
C VAL A 38 -17.66 4.71 6.43
N ILE A 39 -17.71 4.21 5.18
CA ILE A 39 -17.00 3.00 4.66
C ILE A 39 -15.47 2.98 4.90
N SER A 40 -14.85 4.01 5.49
CA SER A 40 -13.40 4.04 5.75
C SER A 40 -12.97 4.69 7.06
N LEU A 41 -13.87 5.29 7.84
CA LEU A 41 -13.50 6.01 9.07
C LEU A 41 -14.13 5.31 10.27
N SER A 42 -13.28 4.83 11.17
CA SER A 42 -13.68 4.11 12.38
C SER A 42 -13.41 4.96 13.61
N THR A 43 -14.46 5.27 14.36
CA THR A 43 -14.42 6.10 15.56
C THR A 43 -14.51 5.22 16.80
N LEU A 44 -13.71 5.53 17.83
CA LEU A 44 -13.78 4.80 19.11
C LEU A 44 -15.06 5.20 19.85
N CYS A 45 -15.87 4.23 20.25
CA CYS A 45 -17.06 4.47 21.07
C CYS A 45 -16.75 4.15 22.54
N ALA A 46 -16.58 5.19 23.35
CA ALA A 46 -16.28 5.07 24.78
C ALA A 46 -16.73 6.33 25.54
N SER A 47 -16.77 6.24 26.88
CA SER A 47 -16.96 7.42 27.71
C SER A 47 -15.80 8.41 27.55
N SER A 48 -16.07 9.71 27.77
CA SER A 48 -15.03 10.76 27.73
C SER A 48 -13.86 10.42 28.65
N GLU A 49 -14.13 9.94 29.86
CA GLU A 49 -13.10 9.52 30.82
C GLU A 49 -12.21 8.40 30.25
N SER A 50 -12.81 7.40 29.60
CA SER A 50 -12.06 6.29 28.99
C SER A 50 -11.20 6.77 27.82
N LEU A 51 -11.70 7.69 26.99
CA LEU A 51 -10.95 8.26 25.88
C LEU A 51 -9.76 9.09 26.37
N GLU A 52 -9.94 9.90 27.43
CA GLU A 52 -8.85 10.63 28.08
C GLU A 52 -7.79 9.70 28.67
N GLN A 53 -8.22 8.63 29.33
CA GLN A 53 -7.31 7.63 29.88
C GLN A 53 -6.47 6.98 28.77
N VAL A 54 -7.08 6.60 27.66
CA VAL A 54 -6.41 5.98 26.51
C VAL A 54 -5.47 6.97 25.84
N ARG A 55 -5.88 8.24 25.70
CA ARG A 55 -5.01 9.31 25.22
C ARG A 55 -3.77 9.45 26.10
N ALA A 56 -3.95 9.51 27.42
CA ALA A 56 -2.83 9.61 28.37
C ALA A 56 -1.88 8.41 28.27
N GLN A 57 -2.43 7.18 28.17
CA GLN A 57 -1.64 5.97 27.96
C GLN A 57 -0.87 6.00 26.63
N LEU A 58 -1.50 6.45 25.55
CA LEU A 58 -0.88 6.56 24.23
C LEU A 58 0.27 7.58 24.23
N LEU A 59 0.07 8.75 24.83
CA LEU A 59 1.13 9.75 24.97
C LEU A 59 2.28 9.26 25.86
N ALA A 60 1.98 8.62 26.98
CA ALA A 60 3.00 8.05 27.85
C ALA A 60 3.82 6.96 27.15
N LEU A 61 3.18 6.14 26.32
CA LEU A 61 3.84 5.12 25.53
C LEU A 61 4.74 5.73 24.45
N LEU A 62 4.25 6.70 23.68
CA LEU A 62 5.06 7.42 22.68
C LEU A 62 6.26 8.12 23.33
N LEU A 63 6.06 8.73 24.50
CA LEU A 63 7.14 9.34 25.28
C LEU A 63 8.15 8.29 25.76
N HIS A 64 7.70 7.14 26.26
CA HIS A 64 8.58 6.06 26.67
C HIS A 64 9.44 5.55 25.52
N VAL A 65 8.85 5.32 24.34
CA VAL A 65 9.60 4.90 23.16
C VAL A 65 10.66 5.93 22.77
N THR A 66 10.30 7.21 22.74
CA THR A 66 11.22 8.28 22.31
C THR A 66 12.33 8.59 23.31
N THR A 67 12.09 8.36 24.61
CA THR A 67 13.05 8.67 25.68
C THR A 67 13.86 7.47 26.17
N ARG A 68 13.35 6.24 26.01
CA ARG A 68 13.99 5.03 26.55
C ARG A 68 14.44 4.04 25.49
N LEU A 69 13.73 3.93 24.36
CA LEU A 69 14.06 2.95 23.33
C LEU A 69 14.87 3.57 22.17
N LEU A 70 14.51 4.79 21.75
CA LEU A 70 15.21 5.47 20.67
C LEU A 70 16.69 5.76 20.95
N PRO A 71 17.08 6.29 22.13
CA PRO A 71 18.46 6.72 22.33
C PRO A 71 19.49 5.61 22.10
N ASP A 72 19.16 4.37 22.47
CA ASP A 72 20.03 3.21 22.27
C ASP A 72 20.04 2.74 20.81
N TYR A 73 18.96 3.00 20.07
CA TYR A 73 18.81 2.58 18.68
C TYR A 73 19.39 3.57 17.66
N VAL A 74 19.34 4.87 17.94
CA VAL A 74 19.81 5.93 17.02
C VAL A 74 21.29 5.75 16.60
N PRO A 75 22.25 5.45 17.50
CA PRO A 75 23.64 5.24 17.13
C PRO A 75 23.85 4.08 16.15
N ILE A 76 23.02 3.03 16.21
CA ILE A 76 23.11 1.84 15.36
C ILE A 76 22.70 2.18 13.92
N ILE A 77 21.66 3.01 13.75
CA ILE A 77 21.13 3.37 12.43
C ILE A 77 21.83 4.57 11.81
N TYR A 78 22.44 5.46 12.61
CA TYR A 78 23.05 6.70 12.13
C TYR A 78 24.07 6.53 10.97
N PRO A 79 24.94 5.50 10.96
CA PRO A 79 25.84 5.24 9.83
C PRO A 79 25.10 4.93 8.52
N ILE A 80 23.95 4.24 8.61
CA ILE A 80 23.12 3.86 7.46
C ILE A 80 22.43 5.10 6.86
N TYR A 81 22.00 6.04 7.70
CA TYR A 81 21.40 7.30 7.23
C TYR A 81 22.40 8.23 6.53
N ARG A 82 23.70 8.16 6.83
CA ARG A 82 24.72 8.98 6.14
C ARG A 82 24.95 8.57 4.69
N VAL A 83 24.66 7.32 4.33
CA VAL A 83 24.88 6.79 2.97
C VAL A 83 23.72 7.13 2.04
N VAL A 84 22.54 7.45 2.58
CA VAL A 84 21.35 7.81 1.79
C VAL A 84 21.22 9.34 1.75
N PRO A 85 21.36 10.02 0.59
CA PRO A 85 21.25 11.46 0.52
C PRO A 85 19.86 11.93 0.97
N TYR A 86 19.81 12.77 2.02
CA TYR A 86 18.59 13.47 2.41
C TYR A 86 18.39 14.66 1.46
N SER A 87 17.67 14.45 0.35
CA SER A 87 17.22 15.55 -0.50
C SER A 87 16.14 16.35 0.25
N GLN A 88 16.50 17.49 0.81
CA GLN A 88 15.50 18.45 1.27
C GLN A 88 14.75 19.00 0.05
N PRO A 89 13.40 19.03 0.05
CA PRO A 89 12.67 19.80 -0.94
C PRO A 89 12.79 21.27 -0.56
N SER A 90 13.79 21.94 -1.13
CA SER A 90 13.82 23.40 -1.22
C SER A 90 12.59 23.85 -2.00
N GLY A 91 11.84 24.79 -1.45
CA GLY A 91 10.60 25.28 -2.05
C GLY A 91 10.79 25.90 -3.44
N SER A 92 9.67 25.97 -4.16
CA SER A 92 9.44 26.66 -5.43
C SER A 92 9.97 25.95 -6.69
N GLY A 93 9.08 25.23 -7.39
CA GLY A 93 9.33 24.77 -8.76
C GLY A 93 8.28 23.77 -9.26
N SER A 94 7.76 24.03 -10.44
CA SER A 94 6.66 23.33 -11.11
C SER A 94 6.94 21.85 -11.46
N SER A 95 5.88 21.04 -11.42
CA SER A 95 5.63 19.82 -12.20
C SER A 95 6.79 18.82 -12.43
N SER A 96 6.89 17.84 -11.54
CA SER A 96 7.27 16.46 -11.92
C SER A 96 6.67 15.49 -10.88
N LYS A 97 5.52 14.90 -11.23
CA LYS A 97 4.81 13.91 -10.40
C LYS A 97 5.35 12.49 -10.68
N HIS A 98 6.64 12.25 -10.54
CA HIS A 98 7.16 10.88 -10.54
C HIS A 98 8.35 10.76 -9.59
N THR A 99 8.04 10.43 -8.33
CA THR A 99 8.82 9.51 -7.48
C THR A 99 7.99 9.28 -6.23
N GLY A 100 7.14 8.24 -6.26
CA GLY A 100 6.31 7.80 -5.13
C GLY A 100 7.11 7.19 -3.97
N LEU A 101 8.36 7.58 -3.77
CA LEU A 101 9.12 7.21 -2.59
C LEU A 101 8.68 8.13 -1.46
N ILE A 102 7.88 7.58 -0.55
CA ILE A 102 7.66 8.12 0.79
C ILE A 102 9.03 8.63 1.29
N PRO A 103 9.23 9.93 1.58
CA PRO A 103 10.54 10.42 1.97
C PRO A 103 11.02 9.72 3.25
N PRO A 104 12.34 9.52 3.43
CA PRO A 104 12.85 8.91 4.65
C PRO A 104 12.34 9.68 5.88
N SER A 105 11.90 8.94 6.90
CA SER A 105 11.49 9.56 8.16
C SER A 105 12.73 10.22 8.79
N PRO A 106 12.57 11.38 9.47
CA PRO A 106 13.66 11.91 10.30
C PRO A 106 14.19 10.84 11.26
N PRO A 107 15.49 10.82 11.61
CA PRO A 107 16.09 9.76 12.44
C PRO A 107 15.45 9.55 13.81
N ARG A 108 14.71 10.55 14.32
CA ARG A 108 13.99 10.52 15.61
C ARG A 108 12.47 10.36 15.45
N ALA A 109 11.99 10.11 14.23
CA ALA A 109 10.57 9.94 13.94
C ALA A 109 10.26 8.46 13.65
N PHE A 110 9.09 8.02 14.10
CA PHE A 110 8.58 6.68 13.84
C PHE A 110 7.49 6.70 12.78
N LEU A 111 7.47 5.66 11.95
CA LEU A 111 6.33 5.38 11.09
C LEU A 111 5.42 4.40 11.81
N SER A 112 4.17 4.78 12.09
CA SER A 112 3.16 3.79 12.52
C SER A 112 2.63 3.09 11.29
N GLY A 113 2.82 1.77 11.20
CA GLY A 113 2.42 0.98 10.02
C GLY A 113 0.91 0.79 9.96
N ASN A 114 0.27 0.54 11.11
CA ASN A 114 -1.18 0.53 11.26
C ASN A 114 -1.53 1.33 12.52
N LEU A 115 -2.32 2.40 12.38
CA LEU A 115 -2.85 3.16 13.50
C LEU A 115 -4.34 3.41 13.25
N HIS A 116 -5.19 2.90 14.13
CA HIS A 116 -6.63 3.06 14.03
C HIS A 116 -7.01 4.55 13.94
N THR A 117 -7.93 4.91 13.04
CA THR A 117 -8.32 6.31 12.78
C THR A 117 -8.86 7.01 14.03
N GLY A 118 -9.61 6.30 14.86
CA GLY A 118 -10.03 6.79 16.18
C GLY A 118 -8.89 7.00 17.19
N LEU A 119 -7.84 6.16 17.19
CA LEU A 119 -6.66 6.40 18.04
C LEU A 119 -5.85 7.60 17.53
N PHE A 120 -5.69 7.73 16.21
CA PHE A 120 -5.06 8.91 15.61
C PHE A 120 -5.83 10.19 15.94
N SER A 121 -7.17 10.13 15.97
CA SER A 121 -8.01 11.27 16.35
C SER A 121 -7.72 11.75 17.78
N LEU A 122 -7.38 10.85 18.71
CA LEU A 122 -6.98 11.22 20.07
C LEU A 122 -5.65 12.00 20.14
N LEU A 123 -4.84 11.96 19.09
CA LEU A 123 -3.56 12.68 19.00
C LEU A 123 -3.69 14.07 18.34
N LYS A 124 -4.90 14.43 17.88
CA LYS A 124 -5.20 15.73 17.28
C LYS A 124 -5.97 16.62 18.26
N GLY A 125 -5.69 17.92 18.25
CA GLY A 125 -6.45 18.91 19.02
C GLY A 125 -7.94 18.89 18.67
N SER A 126 -8.24 18.84 17.37
CA SER A 126 -9.61 18.69 16.83
C SER A 126 -10.36 17.42 17.24
N GLY A 127 -9.67 16.37 17.72
CA GLY A 127 -10.31 15.08 18.01
C GLY A 127 -10.88 14.37 16.78
N ASN A 128 -10.53 14.81 15.55
CA ASN A 128 -11.17 14.34 14.32
C ASN A 128 -10.13 14.05 13.23
N TYR A 129 -10.13 12.80 12.75
CA TYR A 129 -9.28 12.33 11.67
C TYR A 129 -9.46 13.14 10.37
N SER A 130 -10.71 13.38 9.96
CA SER A 130 -11.09 13.93 8.65
C SER A 130 -10.69 15.38 8.43
N VAL A 131 -10.37 16.11 9.50
CA VAL A 131 -9.88 17.49 9.40
C VAL A 131 -8.49 17.44 8.74
N TYR A 132 -8.33 18.03 7.56
CA TYR A 132 -7.07 17.95 6.79
C TYR A 132 -5.87 18.56 7.51
N THR A 133 -6.11 19.43 8.50
CA THR A 133 -5.06 19.99 9.34
C THR A 133 -4.46 18.92 10.23
N ARG A 134 -3.13 18.96 10.39
CA ARG A 134 -2.40 18.02 11.26
C ARG A 134 -2.76 18.22 12.72
N ASP A 135 -2.87 19.49 13.14
CA ASP A 135 -3.30 19.94 14.47
C ASP A 135 -2.91 18.97 15.61
N PRO A 136 -1.61 18.67 15.78
CA PRO A 136 -1.18 17.72 16.80
C PRO A 136 -1.35 18.32 18.20
N LEU A 137 -1.55 17.45 19.19
CA LEU A 137 -1.47 17.88 20.59
C LEU A 137 -0.10 18.52 20.93
N PRO A 138 -0.03 19.41 21.94
CA PRO A 138 1.21 20.00 22.40
C PRO A 138 2.28 18.94 22.69
N GLY A 139 3.51 19.18 22.19
CA GLY A 139 4.64 18.25 22.34
C GLY A 139 4.68 17.10 21.32
N LEU A 140 3.67 16.97 20.46
CA LEU A 140 3.66 15.99 19.36
C LEU A 140 3.92 16.67 18.01
N ARG A 141 4.60 15.96 17.10
CA ARG A 141 4.75 16.37 15.71
C ARG A 141 4.25 15.28 14.78
N ILE A 142 3.20 15.58 14.01
CA ILE A 142 2.73 14.72 12.92
C ILE A 142 3.45 15.12 11.64
N HIS A 143 4.25 14.22 11.07
CA HIS A 143 4.99 14.48 9.83
C HIS A 143 4.15 14.24 8.58
N ARG A 144 3.34 13.18 8.59
CA ARG A 144 2.44 12.75 7.52
C ARG A 144 1.42 11.76 8.07
N PHE A 145 0.29 11.64 7.40
CA PHE A 145 -0.73 10.63 7.62
C PHE A 145 -1.51 10.46 6.30
N ASP A 146 -2.13 9.30 6.10
CA ASP A 146 -2.92 9.05 4.89
C ASP A 146 -4.25 9.80 4.95
N ASN A 147 -4.73 10.34 3.83
CA ASN A 147 -6.07 10.90 3.73
C ASN A 147 -6.57 10.74 2.28
N PRO A 148 -7.60 9.91 2.01
CA PRO A 148 -8.38 9.12 2.97
C PRO A 148 -7.55 8.02 3.67
N PRO A 149 -8.03 7.47 4.81
CA PRO A 149 -7.31 6.43 5.53
C PRO A 149 -7.13 5.17 4.67
N HIS A 150 -5.99 4.50 4.84
CA HIS A 150 -5.77 3.19 4.22
C HIS A 150 -6.67 2.13 4.87
N ALA A 151 -7.55 1.51 4.07
CA ALA A 151 -8.45 0.46 4.52
C ALA A 151 -8.07 -0.88 3.87
N LYS A 152 -7.88 -1.92 4.70
CA LYS A 152 -7.75 -3.30 4.22
C LYS A 152 -9.09 -4.00 4.43
N HIS A 153 -9.71 -4.40 3.33
CA HIS A 153 -10.93 -5.19 3.36
C HIS A 153 -10.56 -6.67 3.42
N LEU A 154 -11.14 -7.38 4.39
CA LEU A 154 -10.97 -8.82 4.55
C LEU A 154 -12.27 -9.50 4.11
N PHE A 155 -12.15 -10.41 3.15
CA PHE A 155 -13.26 -11.20 2.66
C PHE A 155 -13.13 -12.62 3.21
N ARG A 156 -14.23 -13.22 3.66
CA ARG A 156 -14.25 -14.65 4.04
C ARG A 156 -14.28 -15.48 2.77
N GLY A 157 -13.35 -16.43 2.66
CA GLY A 157 -13.17 -17.23 1.44
C GLY A 157 -14.39 -18.05 1.00
N ARG A 158 -15.32 -18.37 1.91
CA ARG A 158 -16.54 -19.13 1.57
C ARG A 158 -17.66 -18.32 0.92
N ASP A 159 -17.69 -17.00 1.14
CA ASP A 159 -18.86 -16.19 0.76
C ASP A 159 -18.61 -15.28 -0.46
N SER A 160 -17.37 -15.21 -0.97
CA SER A 160 -16.97 -14.11 -1.88
C SER A 160 -16.33 -14.52 -3.20
N LEU A 161 -15.92 -15.77 -3.39
CA LEU A 161 -15.16 -16.18 -4.57
C LEU A 161 -15.66 -17.46 -5.25
N VAL A 162 -16.61 -18.17 -4.63
CA VAL A 162 -17.08 -19.47 -5.12
C VAL A 162 -18.59 -19.48 -5.02
N ASP A 163 -19.28 -19.15 -6.11
CA ASP A 163 -20.58 -19.77 -6.30
C ASP A 163 -20.32 -21.28 -6.34
N SER A 164 -21.09 -22.07 -5.60
CA SER A 164 -20.76 -23.45 -5.20
C SER A 164 -20.66 -24.48 -6.35
N SER A 165 -20.55 -24.02 -7.59
CA SER A 165 -20.27 -24.79 -8.82
C SER A 165 -18.86 -24.62 -9.37
N ASP A 166 -18.11 -23.59 -8.94
CA ASP A 166 -16.78 -23.31 -9.50
C ASP A 166 -15.68 -24.00 -8.71
N SER A 167 -15.35 -25.22 -9.16
CA SER A 167 -14.09 -25.88 -8.84
C SER A 167 -12.91 -24.91 -9.06
N PRO A 168 -11.82 -24.96 -8.29
CA PRO A 168 -10.60 -24.20 -8.60
C PRO A 168 -10.02 -24.49 -10.01
N ASN A 169 -10.48 -25.58 -10.65
CA ASN A 169 -10.23 -25.93 -12.05
C ASN A 169 -11.27 -25.37 -13.05
N SER A 170 -12.20 -24.51 -12.62
CA SER A 170 -13.14 -23.84 -13.52
C SER A 170 -12.39 -22.87 -14.43
N ALA A 171 -12.86 -22.79 -15.67
CA ALA A 171 -12.29 -21.89 -16.67
C ALA A 171 -12.40 -20.43 -16.17
N SER A 172 -11.40 -19.61 -16.49
CA SER A 172 -11.45 -18.16 -16.23
C SER A 172 -12.76 -17.59 -16.75
N ASP A 173 -13.34 -16.64 -16.01
CA ASP A 173 -14.51 -15.94 -16.51
C ASP A 173 -14.24 -15.31 -17.87
N PRO A 174 -15.17 -15.43 -18.82
CA PRO A 174 -14.99 -14.85 -20.13
C PRO A 174 -14.86 -13.33 -20.00
N LEU A 175 -13.73 -12.81 -20.48
CA LEU A 175 -13.54 -11.37 -20.64
C LEU A 175 -14.54 -10.84 -21.68
N PRO A 176 -14.88 -9.53 -21.63
CA PRO A 176 -15.60 -8.90 -22.72
C PRO A 176 -14.86 -9.07 -24.04
N ALA A 177 -15.59 -9.13 -25.15
CA ALA A 177 -14.99 -9.25 -26.49
C ALA A 177 -13.94 -8.16 -26.72
N GLY A 178 -12.79 -8.53 -27.30
CA GLY A 178 -11.68 -7.61 -27.52
C GLY A 178 -10.60 -7.64 -26.44
N PHE A 179 -10.71 -8.52 -25.44
CA PHE A 179 -9.75 -8.64 -24.33
C PHE A 179 -9.42 -10.08 -23.98
N ARG A 180 -8.21 -10.28 -23.45
CA ARG A 180 -7.65 -11.60 -23.12
C ARG A 180 -6.66 -11.57 -21.97
N PHE A 181 -6.47 -12.71 -21.31
CA PHE A 181 -5.54 -12.86 -20.17
C PHE A 181 -4.13 -13.35 -20.56
N THR A 182 -3.90 -13.62 -21.84
CA THR A 182 -2.61 -14.08 -22.37
C THR A 182 -2.07 -13.07 -23.37
N ASP A 183 -0.75 -13.03 -23.57
CA ASP A 183 -0.15 -12.28 -24.70
C ASP A 183 -0.37 -13.02 -26.03
N LYS A 184 -0.02 -12.41 -27.17
CA LYS A 184 -0.27 -12.98 -28.53
C LYS A 184 0.38 -14.35 -28.69
N GLU A 185 1.43 -14.60 -27.94
CA GLU A 185 2.22 -15.82 -27.89
C GLU A 185 1.63 -16.88 -26.93
N GLY A 186 0.54 -16.56 -26.21
CA GLY A 186 -0.14 -17.45 -25.29
C GLY A 186 0.46 -17.48 -23.88
N GLN A 187 1.42 -16.62 -23.57
CA GLN A 187 2.03 -16.50 -22.26
C GLN A 187 1.07 -15.89 -21.25
N ILE A 188 1.15 -16.41 -20.02
CA ILE A 188 0.23 -16.10 -18.94
C ILE A 188 0.95 -15.27 -17.88
N GLY A 189 0.25 -14.27 -17.35
CA GLY A 189 0.75 -13.45 -16.24
C GLY A 189 1.53 -12.23 -16.72
N VAL A 190 2.08 -11.50 -15.75
CA VAL A 190 2.84 -10.28 -16.04
C VAL A 190 4.25 -10.63 -16.50
N LEU A 191 4.64 -10.14 -17.67
CA LEU A 191 5.92 -10.45 -18.30
C LEU A 191 7.00 -9.45 -17.94
N SER A 192 8.27 -9.86 -18.05
CA SER A 192 9.42 -9.09 -17.55
C SER A 192 9.56 -7.71 -18.20
N HIS A 193 9.26 -7.59 -19.49
CA HIS A 193 9.31 -6.32 -20.23
C HIS A 193 8.23 -5.32 -19.80
N GLN A 194 7.23 -5.75 -19.05
CA GLN A 194 6.12 -4.91 -18.58
C GLN A 194 6.38 -4.31 -17.20
N TYR A 195 7.39 -4.81 -16.48
CA TYR A 195 7.66 -4.35 -15.11
C TYR A 195 7.96 -2.87 -15.03
N ASP A 196 8.62 -2.28 -16.03
CA ASP A 196 8.91 -0.85 -16.02
C ASP A 196 7.66 0.00 -16.20
N LEU A 197 6.73 -0.39 -17.10
CA LEU A 197 5.42 0.25 -17.20
C LEU A 197 4.69 0.19 -15.86
N ILE A 198 4.62 -1.00 -15.25
CA ILE A 198 3.91 -1.23 -13.99
C ILE A 198 4.50 -0.37 -12.88
N ARG A 199 5.83 -0.29 -12.77
CA ARG A 199 6.52 0.54 -11.77
C ARG A 199 6.27 2.03 -11.97
N VAL A 200 6.15 2.49 -13.21
CA VAL A 200 5.83 3.89 -13.52
C VAL A 200 4.36 4.20 -13.21
N ARG A 201 3.45 3.27 -13.52
CA ARG A 201 1.99 3.47 -13.46
C ARG A 201 1.36 3.10 -12.12
N THR A 202 2.07 2.37 -11.26
CA THR A 202 1.58 1.98 -9.93
C THR A 202 2.50 2.44 -8.82
N SER A 203 1.92 2.78 -7.68
CA SER A 203 2.65 3.27 -6.50
C SER A 203 3.32 2.16 -5.69
N ILE A 204 3.70 1.01 -6.29
CA ILE A 204 4.46 -0.02 -5.57
C ILE A 204 5.96 0.20 -5.75
N PRO A 205 6.70 0.47 -4.66
CA PRO A 205 8.15 0.42 -4.70
C PRO A 205 8.61 -1.04 -4.62
N ARG A 206 8.51 -1.78 -5.73
CA ARG A 206 9.01 -3.16 -5.87
C ARG A 206 10.08 -3.21 -6.96
N SER A 207 11.17 -3.94 -6.71
CA SER A 207 12.12 -4.30 -7.78
C SER A 207 11.45 -5.25 -8.76
N GLY A 208 11.95 -5.33 -10.00
CA GLY A 208 11.49 -6.34 -10.97
C GLY A 208 11.58 -7.76 -10.42
N GLU A 209 12.65 -8.07 -9.68
CA GLU A 209 12.81 -9.34 -8.96
C GLU A 209 11.69 -9.61 -7.95
N THR A 210 11.18 -8.57 -7.29
CA THR A 210 10.08 -8.74 -6.35
C THR A 210 8.76 -8.91 -7.08
N LEU A 211 8.53 -8.16 -8.16
CA LEU A 211 7.32 -8.31 -8.98
C LEU A 211 7.23 -9.71 -9.60
N ALA A 212 8.36 -10.26 -10.06
CA ALA A 212 8.44 -11.62 -10.58
C ALA A 212 8.06 -12.72 -9.58
N LYS A 213 8.11 -12.43 -8.27
CA LYS A 213 7.75 -13.36 -7.20
C LYS A 213 6.30 -13.22 -6.74
N LEU A 214 5.61 -12.14 -7.13
CA LEU A 214 4.23 -11.91 -6.75
C LEU A 214 3.31 -12.52 -7.81
N PRO A 215 2.27 -13.27 -7.42
CA PRO A 215 1.28 -13.74 -8.38
C PRO A 215 0.62 -12.56 -9.06
N GLY A 216 0.83 -12.46 -10.37
CA GLY A 216 0.38 -11.34 -11.19
C GLY A 216 -0.52 -11.80 -12.33
N VAL A 217 -1.61 -11.07 -12.56
CA VAL A 217 -2.49 -11.25 -13.71
C VAL A 217 -2.55 -9.95 -14.49
N THR A 218 -2.65 -10.07 -15.80
CA THR A 218 -2.73 -8.95 -16.73
C THR A 218 -3.81 -9.20 -17.78
N ILE A 219 -4.33 -8.13 -18.35
CA ILE A 219 -5.24 -8.15 -19.50
C ILE A 219 -4.55 -7.45 -20.67
N TYR A 220 -4.72 -8.04 -21.85
CA TYR A 220 -4.31 -7.52 -23.13
C TYR A 220 -5.54 -7.23 -24.01
N PRO A 221 -5.44 -6.24 -24.90
CA PRO A 221 -6.41 -6.01 -25.97
C PRO A 221 -6.17 -7.01 -27.12
N ASP A 222 -7.22 -7.33 -27.88
CA ASP A 222 -7.09 -8.15 -29.10
C ASP A 222 -6.49 -7.37 -30.27
N TRP A 223 -6.48 -6.03 -30.16
CA TRP A 223 -6.00 -5.13 -31.19
C TRP A 223 -4.67 -4.50 -30.79
N GLU A 224 -3.89 -4.09 -31.78
CA GLU A 224 -2.53 -3.59 -31.57
C GLU A 224 -2.55 -2.18 -30.99
N ILE A 225 -2.32 -2.06 -29.69
CA ILE A 225 -2.04 -0.77 -29.06
C ILE A 225 -0.54 -0.56 -29.04
N GLN A 226 -0.08 0.49 -29.72
CA GLN A 226 1.25 1.03 -29.46
C GLN A 226 1.23 1.83 -28.16
N LEU A 227 1.23 1.14 -27.01
CA LEU A 227 1.62 1.77 -25.76
C LEU A 227 3.13 2.04 -25.86
N GLN A 228 3.52 3.30 -26.03
CA GLN A 228 4.93 3.66 -26.08
C GLN A 228 5.60 3.27 -24.75
N PRO A 229 6.69 2.50 -24.78
CA PRO A 229 7.52 2.28 -23.60
C PRO A 229 8.00 3.62 -23.07
N CYS A 230 7.91 3.84 -21.76
CA CYS A 230 8.59 4.98 -21.13
C CYS A 230 10.09 4.76 -21.31
N GLN A 231 10.71 5.46 -22.26
CA GLN A 231 12.16 5.40 -22.44
C GLN A 231 12.84 5.96 -21.18
N PRO A 232 13.85 5.27 -20.62
CA PRO A 232 14.67 5.87 -19.58
C PRO A 232 15.43 7.03 -20.20
N ASP A 233 15.28 8.22 -19.61
CA ASP A 233 15.97 9.46 -19.98
C ASP A 233 17.47 9.20 -20.17
N SER A 234 17.87 9.04 -21.43
CA SER A 234 19.26 8.92 -21.83
C SER A 234 19.59 10.12 -22.71
N SER A 235 19.76 11.26 -22.04
CA SER A 235 20.56 12.34 -22.59
C SER A 235 21.99 11.83 -22.75
N ASN A 236 22.31 11.24 -23.90
CA ASN A 236 23.58 11.39 -24.59
C ASN A 236 23.47 10.76 -25.99
N ALA A 237 23.81 11.58 -26.97
CA ALA A 237 23.72 11.31 -28.39
C ALA A 237 24.51 10.06 -28.83
N ALA A 238 23.88 9.22 -29.64
CA ALA A 238 24.50 8.64 -30.83
C ALA A 238 23.42 8.02 -31.73
N SER A 239 23.34 8.52 -32.94
CA SER A 239 22.55 8.00 -34.05
C SER A 239 22.90 6.54 -34.34
N GLY A 240 21.88 5.70 -34.49
CA GLY A 240 22.02 4.33 -34.98
C GLY A 240 20.67 3.73 -35.30
N SER A 241 20.30 3.71 -36.58
CA SER A 241 19.17 2.93 -37.09
C SER A 241 19.46 1.44 -36.97
N GLY A 242 18.54 0.68 -36.41
CA GLY A 242 18.59 -0.78 -36.46
C GLY A 242 17.76 -1.43 -35.37
N ASP A 243 16.60 -1.95 -35.76
CA ASP A 243 16.01 -3.15 -35.15
C ASP A 243 15.62 -3.04 -33.67
N GLN A 244 14.66 -2.15 -33.35
CA GLN A 244 13.87 -2.37 -32.15
C GLN A 244 12.89 -3.49 -32.44
N SER A 245 13.27 -4.73 -32.15
CA SER A 245 12.32 -5.82 -31.94
C SER A 245 11.14 -5.28 -31.14
N PRO A 246 9.88 -5.56 -31.52
CA PRO A 246 8.75 -5.11 -30.73
C PRO A 246 8.94 -5.66 -29.32
N LEU A 247 9.27 -4.77 -28.38
CA LEU A 247 9.17 -5.04 -26.96
C LEU A 247 7.76 -5.62 -26.81
N GLY A 248 7.68 -6.89 -26.41
CA GLY A 248 6.47 -7.71 -26.57
C GLY A 248 5.20 -7.01 -26.09
N GLU A 249 4.05 -7.58 -26.42
CA GLU A 249 2.76 -6.94 -26.18
C GLU A 249 2.61 -6.32 -24.78
N MET A 250 2.03 -5.12 -24.73
CA MET A 250 1.92 -4.33 -23.52
C MET A 250 0.57 -4.51 -22.85
N SER A 251 0.58 -4.61 -21.52
CA SER A 251 -0.61 -4.78 -20.70
C SER A 251 -1.43 -3.49 -20.58
N ILE A 252 -2.75 -3.63 -20.52
CA ILE A 252 -3.70 -2.51 -20.34
C ILE A 252 -4.35 -2.50 -18.96
N ALA A 253 -4.32 -3.63 -18.27
CA ALA A 253 -4.76 -3.76 -16.88
C ALA A 253 -3.96 -4.86 -16.20
N TRP A 254 -3.70 -4.71 -14.92
CA TRP A 254 -2.96 -5.71 -14.14
C TRP A 254 -3.34 -5.68 -12.67
N ALA A 255 -3.12 -6.82 -12.02
CA ALA A 255 -3.26 -6.99 -10.59
C ALA A 255 -2.17 -7.91 -10.05
N PHE A 256 -1.68 -7.62 -8.85
CA PHE A 256 -0.77 -8.50 -8.12
C PHE A 256 -1.36 -8.86 -6.76
N LEU A 257 -1.18 -10.09 -6.33
CA LEU A 257 -1.40 -10.48 -4.95
C LEU A 257 -0.10 -10.37 -4.14
N GLY A 258 -0.22 -9.85 -2.93
CA GLY A 258 0.83 -9.89 -1.92
C GLY A 258 0.88 -11.26 -1.25
N ILE A 259 2.02 -11.57 -0.63
CA ILE A 259 2.25 -12.80 0.16
C ILE A 259 1.23 -13.04 1.29
N ASP A 260 0.47 -12.02 1.65
CA ASP A 260 -0.59 -12.05 2.65
C ASP A 260 -1.97 -12.35 2.04
N GLY A 261 -2.00 -12.75 0.76
CA GLY A 261 -3.19 -12.98 -0.04
C GLY A 261 -3.99 -11.72 -0.38
N GLY A 262 -3.49 -10.53 -0.02
CA GLY A 262 -4.16 -9.27 -0.32
C GLY A 262 -3.87 -8.79 -1.73
N LEU A 263 -4.80 -8.04 -2.34
CA LEU A 263 -4.55 -7.35 -3.60
C LEU A 263 -3.51 -6.24 -3.38
N ALA A 264 -2.27 -6.48 -3.79
CA ALA A 264 -1.15 -5.56 -3.62
C ALA A 264 -1.24 -4.39 -4.61
N THR A 265 -1.66 -4.68 -5.84
CA THR A 265 -2.04 -3.65 -6.82
C THR A 265 -3.19 -4.06 -7.69
N LEU A 266 -3.89 -3.03 -8.16
CA LEU A 266 -4.89 -3.09 -9.19
C LEU A 266 -4.75 -1.83 -10.05
N HIS A 267 -4.57 -2.00 -11.35
CA HIS A 267 -4.51 -0.90 -12.29
C HIS A 267 -5.25 -1.24 -13.57
N VAL A 268 -5.88 -0.21 -14.14
CA VAL A 268 -6.41 -0.20 -15.50
C VAL A 268 -5.98 1.11 -16.12
N GLU A 269 -5.37 1.04 -17.29
CA GLU A 269 -4.95 2.22 -18.05
C GLU A 269 -6.16 3.15 -18.27
N PRO A 270 -5.98 4.49 -18.18
CA PRO A 270 -7.08 5.45 -18.16
C PRO A 270 -8.12 5.27 -19.26
N GLU A 271 -7.67 4.91 -20.47
CA GLU A 271 -8.46 4.74 -21.68
C GLU A 271 -9.38 3.51 -21.62
N TYR A 272 -9.06 2.53 -20.77
CA TYR A 272 -9.79 1.27 -20.60
C TYR A 272 -10.64 1.22 -19.32
N ARG A 273 -10.69 2.31 -18.56
CA ARG A 273 -11.50 2.38 -17.34
C ARG A 273 -12.99 2.39 -17.66
N ARG A 274 -13.80 2.07 -16.64
CA ARG A 274 -15.27 1.99 -16.70
C ARG A 274 -15.83 0.87 -17.60
N GLN A 275 -14.97 -0.04 -18.06
CA GLN A 275 -15.35 -1.23 -18.82
C GLN A 275 -15.39 -2.51 -17.95
N GLY A 276 -15.33 -2.36 -16.62
CA GLY A 276 -15.35 -3.49 -15.68
C GLY A 276 -14.04 -4.29 -15.59
N LEU A 277 -13.01 -3.98 -16.40
CA LEU A 277 -11.73 -4.73 -16.45
C LEU A 277 -11.04 -4.87 -15.09
N ALA A 278 -11.18 -3.87 -14.21
CA ALA A 278 -10.65 -3.92 -12.86
C ALA A 278 -11.23 -5.11 -12.05
N CYS A 279 -12.53 -5.38 -12.22
CA CYS A 279 -13.19 -6.52 -11.58
C CYS A 279 -12.62 -7.83 -12.11
N TYR A 280 -12.56 -7.99 -13.44
CA TYR A 280 -12.04 -9.20 -14.08
C TYR A 280 -10.61 -9.52 -13.68
N VAL A 281 -9.69 -8.55 -13.78
CA VAL A 281 -8.28 -8.79 -13.45
C VAL A 281 -8.09 -9.06 -11.95
N SER A 282 -8.88 -8.42 -11.08
CA SER A 282 -8.83 -8.67 -9.63
C SER A 282 -9.38 -10.05 -9.25
N ARG A 283 -10.49 -10.47 -9.87
CA ARG A 283 -11.08 -11.80 -9.64
C ARG A 283 -10.18 -12.90 -10.15
N GLU A 284 -9.60 -12.74 -11.34
CA GLU A 284 -8.66 -13.73 -11.87
C GLU A 284 -7.36 -13.80 -11.05
N ALA A 285 -6.87 -12.66 -10.55
CA ALA A 285 -5.75 -12.64 -9.61
C ALA A 285 -6.07 -13.40 -8.32
N MET A 286 -7.25 -13.16 -7.73
CA MET A 286 -7.71 -13.90 -6.54
C MET A 286 -7.90 -15.40 -6.83
N ARG A 287 -8.55 -15.76 -7.95
CA ARG A 287 -8.80 -17.16 -8.33
C ARG A 287 -7.50 -17.95 -8.46
N ARG A 288 -6.50 -17.39 -9.14
CA ARG A 288 -5.19 -18.05 -9.33
C ARG A 288 -4.35 -18.05 -8.07
N GLY A 289 -4.29 -16.92 -7.37
CA GLY A 289 -3.42 -16.77 -6.22
C GLY A 289 -3.94 -17.43 -4.94
N MET A 290 -5.23 -17.77 -4.87
CA MET A 290 -5.86 -18.46 -3.72
C MET A 290 -6.15 -19.95 -3.99
N ALA A 291 -5.72 -20.50 -5.14
CA ALA A 291 -5.84 -21.92 -5.45
C ALA A 291 -4.89 -22.78 -4.58
N GLU A 292 -5.00 -24.12 -4.61
CA GLU A 292 -4.14 -25.02 -3.80
C GLU A 292 -2.64 -24.87 -4.09
N ASP A 293 -2.27 -24.53 -5.33
CA ASP A 293 -0.91 -24.18 -5.75
C ASP A 293 -0.64 -22.65 -5.74
N GLY A 294 -1.57 -21.88 -5.15
CA GLY A 294 -1.49 -20.43 -4.95
C GLY A 294 -0.55 -20.06 -3.79
N ILE A 295 -0.67 -18.82 -3.30
CA ILE A 295 0.15 -18.27 -2.19
C ILE A 295 0.00 -19.10 -0.91
#